data_AF-A0A954QPE2-F1
#
_entry.id   AF-A0A954QPE2-F1
#
_cell.length_a   1.000
_cell.length_b   1.000
_cell.length_c   1.000
_cell.angle_alpha   90.00
_cell.angle_beta   90.00
_cell.angle_gamma   90.00
#
_symmetry.space_group_name_H-M   'P 1'
#
loop_
_entity.id
_entity.type
_entity.pdbx_description
1 polymer ?
#
loop_
_entity_poly.entity_id
_entity_poly.type
_entity_poly.pdbx_seq_one_letter_code
_entity_poly.pdbx_strand_id
1 'polypeptide(L)'
;MRPILALLVPIAFLGGLYFYMEHRPRAAASLHDFAPTAAEGKFSLDVTLTFAAGPDEFALDTNAAPSLLVQLRGQDVLRRRDAIAPGEPLHLDNLTDLRAGPNEFYVEATPADGTQLQARALRVRIFRDGNPLTEETLWSEPGEAVSGTIAVDIPNWAANEPAVDATP
;
A
#
# COMPACT_ATOMS: atom_id res chain seq x y z
N MET A 1 1.84 35.43 51.18
CA MET A 1 2.13 35.67 49.74
C MET A 1 2.44 34.40 48.94
N ARG A 2 3.04 33.34 49.52
CA ARG A 2 3.33 32.06 48.82
C ARG A 2 2.13 31.32 48.18
N PRO A 3 0.92 31.23 48.78
CA PRO A 3 -0.18 30.46 48.17
C PRO A 3 -0.78 31.14 46.94
N ILE A 4 -0.75 32.47 46.87
CA ILE A 4 -1.26 33.23 45.72
C ILE A 4 -0.35 33.00 44.50
N LEU A 5 0.97 32.98 44.72
CA LEU A 5 1.93 32.73 43.65
C LEU A 5 1.81 31.30 43.09
N ALA A 6 1.53 30.33 43.97
CA ALA A 6 1.31 28.94 43.59
C ALA A 6 0.06 28.73 42.71
N LEU A 7 -0.95 29.60 42.82
CA LEU A 7 -2.14 29.59 41.98
C LEU A 7 -1.94 30.35 40.66
N LEU A 8 -1.16 31.43 40.66
CA LEU A 8 -0.96 32.24 39.46
C LEU A 8 -0.15 31.52 38.38
N VAL A 9 0.87 30.75 38.77
CA VAL A 9 1.72 30.01 37.82
C VAL A 9 0.92 29.03 36.95
N PRO A 10 0.11 28.09 37.49
CA PRO A 10 -0.63 27.16 36.66
C PRO A 10 -1.72 27.86 35.83
N ILE A 11 -2.34 28.94 36.34
CA ILE A 11 -3.32 29.72 35.58
C ILE A 11 -2.65 30.38 34.37
N ALA A 12 -1.45 30.95 34.54
CA ALA A 12 -0.71 31.54 33.44
C ALA A 12 -0.29 30.49 32.39
N PHE A 13 0.17 29.32 32.83
CA PHE A 13 0.55 28.23 31.92
C PHE A 13 -0.65 27.65 31.17
N LEU A 14 -1.73 27.31 31.87
CA LEU A 14 -2.93 26.72 31.25
C LEU A 14 -3.67 27.74 30.39
N GLY A 15 -3.80 28.98 30.87
CA GLY A 15 -4.44 30.07 30.12
C GLY A 15 -3.64 30.48 28.90
N GLY A 16 -2.31 30.55 29.01
CA GLY A 16 -1.43 30.81 27.86
C GLY A 16 -1.48 29.70 26.82
N LEU A 17 -1.47 28.43 27.26
CA LEU A 17 -1.61 27.28 26.36
C LEU A 17 -2.97 27.28 25.66
N TYR A 18 -4.06 27.53 26.40
CA TYR A 18 -5.41 27.63 25.85
C TYR A 18 -5.49 28.74 24.80
N PHE A 19 -5.02 29.94 25.13
CA PHE A 19 -5.01 31.09 24.23
C PHE A 19 -4.19 30.81 22.97
N TYR A 20 -3.02 30.19 23.11
CA TYR A 20 -2.19 29.78 21.99
C TYR A 20 -2.88 28.72 21.11
N MET A 21 -3.55 27.72 21.70
CA MET A 21 -4.26 26.69 20.92
C MET A 21 -5.48 27.24 20.17
N GLU A 22 -6.16 28.24 20.72
CA GLU A 22 -7.30 28.92 20.09
C GLU A 22 -6.84 29.85 18.95
N HIS A 23 -5.77 30.61 19.17
CA HIS A 23 -5.28 31.63 18.22
C HIS A 23 -4.18 31.14 17.29
N ARG A 24 -3.68 29.91 17.46
CA ARG A 24 -2.76 29.36 16.46
C ARG A 24 -3.52 29.40 15.13
N PRO A 25 -2.96 30.04 14.10
CA PRO A 25 -3.51 29.90 12.78
C PRO A 25 -3.52 28.39 12.52
N ARG A 26 -4.71 27.81 12.43
CA ARG A 26 -4.84 26.52 11.78
C ARG A 26 -4.33 26.81 10.38
N ALA A 27 -3.07 26.47 10.12
CA ALA A 27 -2.64 26.17 8.78
C ALA A 27 -3.46 24.96 8.37
N ALA A 28 -4.73 25.21 8.03
CA ALA A 28 -5.44 24.39 7.10
C ALA A 28 -4.57 24.52 5.86
N ALA A 29 -3.61 23.61 5.71
CA ALA A 29 -3.12 23.28 4.39
C ALA A 29 -4.39 23.14 3.58
N SER A 30 -4.58 24.05 2.63
CA SER A 30 -5.67 23.98 1.69
C SER A 30 -5.54 22.62 1.04
N LEU A 31 -6.31 21.65 1.52
CA LEU A 31 -6.51 20.37 0.88
C LEU A 31 -7.14 20.76 -0.45
N HIS A 32 -6.29 20.92 -1.47
CA HIS A 32 -6.81 20.83 -2.82
C HIS A 32 -7.42 19.44 -2.87
N ASP A 33 -8.74 19.39 -3.00
CA ASP A 33 -9.45 18.18 -3.35
C ASP A 33 -8.89 17.76 -4.72
N PHE A 34 -7.80 17.00 -4.71
CA PHE A 34 -7.35 16.27 -5.86
C PHE A 34 -8.39 15.19 -6.07
N ALA A 35 -9.38 15.47 -6.92
CA ALA A 35 -10.22 14.42 -7.46
C ALA A 35 -9.29 13.37 -8.05
N PRO A 36 -9.26 12.14 -7.51
CA PRO A 36 -8.33 11.12 -7.95
C PRO A 36 -8.58 10.87 -9.44
N THR A 37 -7.60 11.21 -10.26
CA THR A 37 -7.68 10.98 -11.71
C THR A 37 -7.40 9.51 -11.96
N ALA A 38 -8.26 8.83 -12.72
CA ALA A 38 -8.01 7.46 -13.11
C ALA A 38 -6.69 7.36 -13.88
N ALA A 39 -5.89 6.35 -13.58
CA ALA A 39 -4.67 6.09 -14.35
C ALA A 39 -5.06 5.58 -15.75
N GLU A 40 -4.49 6.18 -16.79
CA GLU A 40 -4.70 5.68 -18.15
C GLU A 40 -3.63 4.65 -18.55
N GLY A 41 -4.04 3.67 -19.37
CA GLY A 41 -3.20 2.56 -19.83
C GLY A 41 -3.73 1.21 -19.36
N LYS A 42 -3.09 0.14 -19.83
CA LYS A 42 -3.37 -1.24 -19.39
C LYS A 42 -2.38 -1.65 -18.33
N PHE A 43 -2.87 -2.01 -17.15
CA PHE A 43 -2.02 -2.42 -16.04
C PHE A 43 -2.09 -3.93 -15.82
N SER A 44 -0.93 -4.53 -15.54
CA SER A 44 -0.83 -5.93 -15.14
C SER A 44 0.17 -6.10 -14.00
N LEU A 45 0.08 -7.22 -13.30
CA LEU A 45 0.92 -7.55 -12.15
C LEU A 45 1.39 -9.00 -12.25
N ASP A 46 2.70 -9.21 -12.06
CA ASP A 46 3.30 -10.53 -11.86
C ASP A 46 3.64 -10.73 -10.40
N VAL A 47 3.29 -11.89 -9.84
CA VAL A 47 3.79 -12.36 -8.55
C VAL A 47 4.61 -13.63 -8.77
N THR A 48 5.85 -13.67 -8.33
CA THR A 48 6.71 -14.88 -8.35
C THR A 48 7.10 -15.26 -6.93
N LEU A 49 6.85 -16.50 -6.54
CA LEU A 49 7.19 -17.01 -5.21
C LEU A 49 8.45 -17.87 -5.27
N THR A 50 9.30 -17.84 -4.24
CA THR A 50 10.41 -18.80 -4.11
C THR A 50 10.01 -20.11 -3.42
N PHE A 51 8.76 -20.24 -3.01
CA PHE A 51 8.22 -21.34 -2.22
C PHE A 51 6.83 -21.73 -2.70
N ALA A 52 6.38 -22.94 -2.36
CA ALA A 52 5.01 -23.37 -2.60
C ALA A 52 4.07 -22.69 -1.62
N ALA A 53 3.03 -22.03 -2.12
CA ALA A 53 1.99 -21.43 -1.28
C ALA A 53 0.74 -22.30 -1.23
N GLY A 54 0.03 -22.25 -0.11
CA GLY A 54 -1.18 -23.03 0.16
C GLY A 54 -2.03 -22.36 1.24
N PRO A 55 -3.28 -22.83 1.47
CA PRO A 55 -4.10 -22.34 2.58
C PRO A 55 -3.38 -22.46 3.91
N ASP A 56 -3.59 -21.50 4.80
CA ASP A 56 -3.08 -21.60 6.17
C ASP A 56 -3.75 -22.77 6.90
N GLU A 57 -2.98 -23.81 7.19
CA GLU A 57 -3.43 -24.99 7.93
C GLU A 57 -3.77 -24.67 9.41
N PHE A 58 -3.27 -23.54 9.92
CA PHE A 58 -3.52 -23.09 11.29
C PHE A 58 -4.68 -22.08 11.39
N ALA A 59 -5.28 -21.68 10.25
CA ALA A 59 -6.43 -20.82 10.26
C ALA A 59 -7.66 -21.52 10.87
N LEU A 60 -8.45 -20.75 11.61
CA LEU A 60 -9.71 -21.24 12.20
C LEU A 60 -10.68 -21.75 11.13
N ASP A 61 -10.69 -21.12 9.95
CA ASP A 61 -11.39 -21.57 8.76
C ASP A 61 -10.40 -21.70 7.59
N THR A 62 -9.87 -22.91 7.43
CA THR A 62 -8.91 -23.26 6.37
C THR A 62 -9.50 -23.14 4.96
N ASN A 63 -10.84 -23.21 4.80
CA ASN A 63 -11.48 -23.02 3.49
C ASN A 63 -11.59 -21.55 3.08
N ALA A 64 -11.52 -20.64 4.05
CA ALA A 64 -11.55 -19.21 3.81
C ALA A 64 -10.14 -18.60 3.65
N ALA A 65 -9.13 -19.22 4.24
CA ALA A 65 -7.74 -18.75 4.26
C ALA A 65 -7.11 -18.68 2.85
N PRO A 66 -6.52 -17.54 2.46
CA PRO A 66 -5.87 -17.41 1.17
C PRO A 66 -4.47 -18.03 1.16
N SER A 67 -4.09 -18.59 0.01
CA SER A 67 -2.71 -18.95 -0.32
C SER A 67 -1.93 -17.76 -0.88
N LEU A 68 -2.63 -16.88 -1.60
CA LEU A 68 -2.13 -15.59 -2.07
C LEU A 68 -3.26 -14.57 -2.05
N LEU A 69 -2.98 -13.42 -1.47
CA LEU A 69 -3.85 -12.26 -1.42
C LEU A 69 -3.12 -11.06 -2.03
N VAL A 70 -3.80 -10.37 -2.94
CA VAL A 70 -3.36 -9.07 -3.47
C VAL A 70 -4.52 -8.10 -3.30
N GLN A 71 -4.24 -6.96 -2.66
CA GLN A 71 -5.21 -5.90 -2.46
C GLN A 71 -4.69 -4.58 -3.00
N LEU A 72 -5.57 -3.79 -3.59
CA LEU A 72 -5.30 -2.41 -3.98
C LEU A 72 -6.09 -1.51 -3.05
N ARG A 73 -5.40 -0.74 -2.20
CA ARG A 73 -6.03 0.16 -1.20
C ARG A 73 -7.08 -0.57 -0.33
N GLY A 74 -6.76 -1.79 0.10
CA GLY A 74 -7.62 -2.62 0.94
C GLY A 74 -8.77 -3.33 0.22
N GLN A 75 -8.90 -3.19 -1.11
CA GLN A 75 -9.86 -3.97 -1.90
C GLN A 75 -9.17 -5.17 -2.54
N ASP A 76 -9.77 -6.36 -2.42
CA ASP A 76 -9.24 -7.59 -3.02
C ASP A 76 -9.21 -7.47 -4.54
N VAL A 77 -8.02 -7.54 -5.11
CA VAL A 77 -7.78 -7.66 -6.56
C VAL A 77 -7.61 -9.12 -6.95
N LEU A 78 -6.96 -9.89 -6.07
CA LEU A 78 -6.81 -11.33 -6.21
C LEU A 78 -6.89 -12.00 -4.85
N ARG A 79 -7.65 -13.08 -4.77
CA ARG A 79 -7.64 -14.01 -3.65
C ARG A 79 -7.62 -15.44 -4.18
N ARG A 80 -6.48 -16.12 -4.02
CA ARG A 80 -6.31 -17.54 -4.37
C ARG A 80 -6.32 -18.37 -3.11
N ARG A 81 -6.87 -19.58 -3.21
CA ARG A 81 -6.97 -20.57 -2.11
C ARG A 81 -6.44 -21.94 -2.51
N ASP A 82 -6.11 -22.11 -3.78
CA ASP A 82 -5.48 -23.30 -4.32
C ASP A 82 -3.96 -23.18 -4.18
N ALA A 83 -3.30 -24.33 -4.20
CA ALA A 83 -1.84 -24.39 -4.10
C ALA A 83 -1.17 -23.67 -5.29
N ILE A 84 -0.10 -22.93 -5.01
CA ILE A 84 0.68 -22.19 -5.99
C ILE A 84 2.10 -22.76 -5.99
N ALA A 85 2.59 -23.14 -7.17
CA ALA A 85 3.94 -23.66 -7.33
C ALA A 85 5.00 -22.54 -7.21
N PRO A 86 6.20 -22.84 -6.67
CA PRO A 86 7.31 -21.90 -6.67
C PRO A 86 7.85 -21.64 -8.09
N GLY A 87 8.43 -20.47 -8.28
CA GLY A 87 9.24 -20.11 -9.45
C GLY A 87 8.46 -19.68 -10.69
N GLU A 88 7.17 -19.98 -10.78
CA GLU A 88 6.33 -19.56 -11.88
C GLU A 88 5.66 -18.20 -11.58
N PRO A 89 5.78 -17.21 -12.49
CA PRO A 89 5.09 -15.93 -12.33
C PRO A 89 3.58 -16.12 -12.54
N LEU A 90 2.80 -15.74 -11.52
CA LEU A 90 1.36 -15.59 -11.61
C LEU A 90 1.04 -14.22 -12.21
N HIS A 91 0.52 -14.23 -13.44
CA HIS A 91 0.15 -13.03 -14.18
C HIS A 91 -1.30 -12.62 -13.92
N LEU A 92 -1.53 -11.35 -13.60
CA LEU A 92 -2.84 -10.72 -13.47
C LEU A 92 -2.97 -9.61 -14.50
N ASP A 93 -3.86 -9.79 -15.46
CA ASP A 93 -4.17 -8.80 -16.49
C ASP A 93 -5.28 -7.83 -16.06
N ASN A 94 -5.33 -6.68 -16.74
CA ASN A 94 -6.42 -5.72 -16.68
C ASN A 94 -6.75 -5.26 -15.25
N LEU A 95 -5.73 -4.86 -14.49
CA LEU A 95 -5.94 -4.24 -13.18
C LEU A 95 -6.74 -2.95 -13.36
N THR A 96 -7.82 -2.82 -12.58
CA THR A 96 -8.73 -1.68 -12.62
C THR A 96 -8.55 -0.81 -11.37
N ASP A 97 -9.15 0.38 -11.37
CA ASP A 97 -9.13 1.33 -10.27
C ASP A 97 -7.75 1.87 -9.87
N LEU A 98 -6.72 1.74 -10.71
CA LEU A 98 -5.48 2.48 -10.50
C LEU A 98 -5.71 3.98 -10.73
N ARG A 99 -5.00 4.80 -9.95
CA ARG A 99 -5.10 6.26 -9.99
C ARG A 99 -3.78 6.86 -10.44
N ALA A 100 -3.82 7.99 -11.12
CA ALA A 100 -2.61 8.78 -11.31
C ALA A 100 -2.08 9.24 -9.93
N GLY A 101 -0.76 9.22 -9.77
CA GLY A 101 -0.08 9.41 -8.49
C GLY A 101 0.14 8.09 -7.72
N PRO A 102 0.26 8.15 -6.38
CA PRO A 102 0.62 7.00 -5.57
C PRO A 102 -0.51 5.97 -5.49
N ASN A 103 -0.15 4.70 -5.67
CA ASN A 103 -0.99 3.53 -5.42
C ASN A 103 -0.24 2.56 -4.52
N GLU A 104 -0.99 1.82 -3.69
CA GLU A 104 -0.43 0.87 -2.74
C GLU A 104 -1.09 -0.50 -2.94
N PHE A 105 -0.25 -1.50 -3.17
CA PHE A 105 -0.63 -2.89 -3.23
C PHE A 105 -0.21 -3.59 -1.94
N TYR A 106 -1.15 -4.16 -1.21
CA TYR A 106 -0.83 -5.12 -0.17
C TYR A 106 -0.75 -6.52 -0.79
N VAL A 107 0.31 -7.24 -0.51
CA VAL A 107 0.51 -8.61 -1.00
C VAL A 107 0.86 -9.51 0.16
N GLU A 108 0.25 -10.68 0.22
CA GLU A 108 0.47 -11.69 1.25
C GLU A 108 0.43 -13.07 0.61
N ALA A 109 1.43 -13.91 0.88
CA ALA A 109 1.46 -15.30 0.45
C ALA A 109 1.79 -16.22 1.63
N THR A 110 0.92 -17.22 1.80
CA THR A 110 0.99 -18.20 2.87
C THR A 110 1.73 -19.45 2.38
N PRO A 111 2.82 -19.84 3.02
CA PRO A 111 3.54 -21.06 2.66
C PRO A 111 2.70 -22.31 2.93
N ALA A 112 2.69 -23.26 2.00
CA ALA A 112 2.00 -24.54 2.18
C ALA A 112 2.61 -25.36 3.33
N ASP A 113 3.94 -25.26 3.51
CA ASP A 113 4.67 -26.00 4.54
C ASP A 113 5.04 -25.07 5.70
N GLY A 114 4.21 -25.02 6.75
CA GLY A 114 4.46 -24.19 7.94
C GLY A 114 5.67 -24.59 8.79
N THR A 115 6.33 -25.71 8.48
CA THR A 115 7.40 -26.32 9.29
C THR A 115 8.82 -25.97 8.82
N GLN A 116 8.98 -25.35 7.65
CA GLN A 116 10.31 -24.99 7.13
C GLN A 116 10.74 -23.60 7.61
N LEU A 117 11.80 -23.57 8.42
CA LEU A 117 12.44 -22.36 8.96
C LEU A 117 13.38 -21.67 7.95
N GLN A 118 13.01 -21.64 6.67
CA GLN A 118 13.80 -20.97 5.64
C GLN A 118 13.24 -19.58 5.37
N ALA A 119 14.13 -18.63 5.09
CA ALA A 119 13.73 -17.34 4.55
C ALA A 119 13.07 -17.54 3.18
N ARG A 120 11.94 -16.88 2.96
CA ARG A 120 11.15 -16.97 1.74
C ARG A 120 11.05 -15.59 1.10
N ALA A 121 10.90 -15.58 -0.21
CA ALA A 121 10.75 -14.34 -0.94
C ALA A 121 9.55 -14.39 -1.89
N LEU A 122 8.95 -13.22 -2.05
CA LEU A 122 7.89 -12.94 -3.00
C LEU A 122 8.35 -11.74 -3.82
N ARG A 123 8.42 -11.92 -5.13
CA ARG A 123 8.74 -10.84 -6.07
C ARG A 123 7.46 -10.37 -6.75
N VAL A 124 7.25 -9.06 -6.78
CA VAL A 124 6.13 -8.44 -7.50
C VAL A 124 6.68 -7.52 -8.57
N ARG A 125 6.07 -7.58 -9.76
CA ARG A 125 6.34 -6.65 -10.86
C ARG A 125 5.03 -6.06 -11.31
N ILE A 126 4.97 -4.73 -11.41
CA ILE A 126 3.79 -4.02 -11.90
C ILE A 126 4.14 -3.45 -13.27
N PHE A 127 3.25 -3.63 -14.23
CA PHE A 127 3.44 -3.19 -15.60
C PHE A 127 2.38 -2.18 -16.00
N ARG A 128 2.75 -1.32 -16.95
CA ARG A 128 1.87 -0.47 -17.73
C ARG A 128 2.17 -0.65 -19.19
N ASP A 129 1.15 -1.03 -19.96
CA ASP A 129 1.22 -1.26 -21.40
C ASP A 129 2.38 -2.21 -21.77
N GLY A 130 2.61 -3.23 -20.93
CA GLY A 130 3.69 -4.22 -21.07
C GLY A 130 5.06 -3.78 -20.57
N ASN A 131 5.24 -2.52 -20.14
CA ASN A 131 6.50 -2.01 -19.62
C ASN A 131 6.52 -2.06 -18.08
N PRO A 132 7.61 -2.54 -17.45
CA PRO A 132 7.69 -2.59 -16.00
C PRO A 132 7.73 -1.16 -15.42
N LEU A 133 6.80 -0.87 -14.51
CA LEU A 133 6.77 0.35 -13.71
C LEU A 133 7.59 0.22 -12.43
N THR A 134 7.41 -0.90 -11.72
CA THR A 134 8.17 -1.21 -10.51
C THR A 134 8.39 -2.71 -10.36
N GLU A 135 9.45 -3.08 -9.66
CA GLU A 135 9.80 -4.44 -9.29
C GLU A 135 10.35 -4.44 -7.87
N GLU A 136 9.66 -5.16 -6.96
CA GLU A 136 10.04 -5.25 -5.56
C GLU A 136 10.08 -6.70 -5.10
N THR A 137 10.95 -6.98 -4.13
CA THR A 137 11.05 -8.30 -3.50
C THR A 137 10.83 -8.17 -2.00
N LEU A 138 9.80 -8.86 -1.51
CA LEU A 138 9.46 -8.97 -0.10
C LEU A 138 10.08 -10.25 0.45
N TRP A 139 10.63 -10.17 1.65
CA TRP A 139 11.23 -11.29 2.37
C TRP A 139 10.45 -11.54 3.65
N SER A 140 10.24 -12.81 4.00
CA SER A 140 9.73 -13.17 5.33
C SER A 140 10.86 -13.55 6.27
N GLU A 141 10.57 -13.42 7.56
CA GLU A 141 11.29 -14.16 8.58
C GLU A 141 11.00 -15.67 8.45
N PRO A 142 11.89 -16.53 8.96
CA PRO A 142 11.69 -17.97 8.99
C PRO A 142 10.36 -18.39 9.64
N GLY A 143 9.55 -19.16 8.91
CA GLY A 143 8.28 -19.70 9.41
C GLY A 143 7.09 -18.74 9.35
N GLU A 144 7.27 -17.50 8.91
CA GLU A 144 6.18 -16.54 8.71
C GLU A 144 5.67 -16.53 7.27
N ALA A 145 4.45 -15.99 7.09
CA ALA A 145 3.94 -15.63 5.77
C ALA A 145 4.78 -14.49 5.17
N VAL A 146 4.92 -14.47 3.85
CA VAL A 146 5.56 -13.34 3.17
C VAL A 146 4.48 -12.30 2.92
N SER A 147 4.56 -11.14 3.59
CA SER A 147 3.61 -10.05 3.39
C SER A 147 4.28 -8.68 3.35
N GLY A 148 3.63 -7.72 2.70
CA GLY A 148 4.12 -6.35 2.64
C GLY A 148 3.30 -5.45 1.72
N THR A 149 3.63 -4.16 1.74
CA THR A 149 3.01 -3.15 0.88
C THR A 149 4.00 -2.66 -0.16
N ILE A 150 3.56 -2.57 -1.40
CA ILE A 150 4.34 -2.12 -2.55
C ILE A 150 3.71 -0.83 -3.05
N ALA A 151 4.49 0.23 -3.03
CA ALA A 151 4.06 1.54 -3.52
C ALA A 151 4.48 1.72 -4.97
N VAL A 152 3.57 2.22 -5.81
CA VAL A 152 3.85 2.59 -7.19
C VAL A 152 3.31 3.98 -7.46
N ASP A 153 4.14 4.85 -8.01
CA ASP A 153 3.73 6.17 -8.47
C ASP A 153 3.43 6.11 -9.96
N ILE A 154 2.20 6.42 -10.35
CA ILE A 154 1.75 6.37 -11.74
C ILE A 154 1.73 7.79 -12.31
N PRO A 155 2.54 8.09 -13.34
CA PRO A 155 2.60 9.43 -13.91
C PRO A 155 1.24 9.93 -14.40
N ASN A 156 0.85 11.14 -13.97
CA ASN A 156 -0.27 11.87 -14.54
C ASN A 156 0.16 12.53 -15.86
N TRP A 157 0.08 11.79 -16.95
CA TRP A 157 0.54 12.28 -18.25
C TRP A 157 -0.40 13.31 -18.88
N ALA A 158 -1.66 13.40 -18.44
CA ALA A 158 -2.59 14.46 -18.85
C ALA A 158 -2.12 15.86 -18.41
N ALA A 159 -1.26 15.95 -17.40
CA ALA A 159 -0.66 17.20 -16.93
C ALA A 159 0.61 17.61 -17.70
N ASN A 160 1.14 16.75 -18.57
CA ASN A 160 2.42 16.93 -19.26
C ASN A 160 2.29 17.11 -20.79
N GLU A 161 1.09 17.32 -21.33
CA GLU A 161 0.99 17.79 -22.72
C GLU A 161 1.60 19.21 -22.81
N PRO A 162 2.66 19.43 -23.61
CA PRO A 162 3.06 20.79 -23.94
C PRO A 162 1.85 21.44 -24.62
N ALA A 163 1.44 22.61 -24.15
CA ALA A 163 0.41 23.40 -24.79
C ALA A 163 0.74 23.49 -26.29
N VAL A 164 -0.03 22.79 -27.11
CA VAL A 164 0.10 22.87 -28.56
C VAL A 164 -0.21 24.30 -28.90
N ASP A 165 0.84 25.05 -29.25
CA ASP A 165 0.76 26.44 -29.68
C ASP A 165 -0.09 26.47 -30.95
N ALA A 166 -1.40 26.64 -30.77
CA ALA A 166 -2.36 26.81 -31.84
C ALA A 166 -2.15 28.22 -32.41
N THR A 167 -1.12 28.37 -33.24
CA THR A 167 -0.99 29.56 -34.09
C THR A 167 -1.84 29.34 -35.35
N PRO A 168 -2.69 30.31 -35.73
CA PRO A 168 -3.71 30.20 -36.78
C PRO A 168 -3.18 30.11 -38.22
#